data_AF-A0A067NW85-F1
#
_entry.id   AF-A0A067NW85-F1
#
_cell.length_a   1.000
_cell.length_b   1.000
_cell.length_c   1.000
_cell.angle_alpha   90.00
_cell.angle_beta   90.00
_cell.angle_gamma   90.00
#
_symmetry.space_group_name_H-M   'P 1'
#
loop_
_entity.id
_entity.type
_entity.pdbx_description
1 polymer ?
#
loop_
_entity_poly.entity_id
_entity_poly.type
_entity_poly.pdbx_seq_one_letter_code
_entity_poly.pdbx_strand_id
1 'polypeptide(L)'
;GLSGRALQSYRIDTPGVVGPFENPAQFHAQDFCTVWPDRVEKADEHIRRFIAERPQRHYQVCLTHGDLLLHNIIADEECRPTGLIDWETAGWMPEYWETASSSRSVYSRVYIWKDILREAFPRYDDDIAIE
;
A
#
# COMPACT_ATOMS: atom_id res chain seq x y z
N GLY A 1 -0.12 6.46 11.34
CA GLY A 1 1.11 5.97 12.00
C GLY A 1 0.78 5.16 13.23
N LEU A 2 1.76 4.43 13.74
CA LEU A 2 1.70 3.73 15.02
C LEU A 2 1.14 4.65 16.13
N SER A 3 0.24 4.12 16.97
CA SER A 3 -0.47 4.89 18.02
C SER A 3 -1.40 6.01 17.53
N GLY A 4 -1.86 5.96 16.27
CA GLY A 4 -2.83 6.93 15.73
C GLY A 4 -2.23 8.30 15.36
N ARG A 5 -0.91 8.40 15.27
CA ARG A 5 -0.19 9.62 14.87
C ARG A 5 -0.05 9.72 13.35
N ALA A 6 0.51 10.82 12.89
CA ALA A 6 0.94 10.96 11.49
C ALA A 6 1.91 9.83 11.09
N LEU A 7 1.92 9.49 9.81
CA LEU A 7 2.63 8.38 9.19
C LEU A 7 3.83 8.90 8.40
N GLN A 8 5.01 8.31 8.61
CA GLN A 8 6.10 8.40 7.65
C GLN A 8 5.88 7.34 6.56
N SER A 9 6.05 7.69 5.28
CA SER A 9 5.84 6.76 4.18
C SER A 9 6.86 6.99 3.08
N TYR A 10 7.53 5.91 2.66
CA TYR A 10 8.40 5.92 1.49
C TYR A 10 7.64 5.90 0.16
N ARG A 11 6.33 5.64 0.21
CA ARG A 11 5.43 5.65 -0.95
C ARG A 11 4.91 7.06 -1.26
N ILE A 12 4.70 7.88 -0.23
CA ILE A 12 4.08 9.21 -0.38
C ILE A 12 5.18 10.26 -0.53
N ASP A 13 5.26 10.87 -1.70
CA ASP A 13 6.27 11.89 -2.05
C ASP A 13 5.87 13.28 -1.52
N THR A 14 5.75 13.39 -0.19
CA THR A 14 5.50 14.66 0.49
C THR A 14 6.55 14.89 1.57
N PRO A 15 7.06 16.13 1.77
CA PRO A 15 7.97 16.42 2.86
C PRO A 15 7.31 16.14 4.23
N GLY A 16 7.87 15.21 5.00
CA GLY A 16 7.47 14.95 6.39
C GLY A 16 6.51 13.77 6.58
N VAL A 17 5.53 13.95 7.46
CA VAL A 17 4.57 12.92 7.88
C VAL A 17 3.16 13.28 7.42
N VAL A 18 2.32 12.28 7.14
CA VAL A 18 0.95 12.47 6.65
C VAL A 18 -0.11 11.96 7.61
N GLY A 19 -1.30 12.57 7.57
CA GLY A 19 -2.40 12.24 8.46
C GLY A 19 -2.18 12.73 9.91
N PRO A 20 -2.80 12.10 10.92
CA PRO A 20 -3.67 10.91 10.81
C PRO A 20 -4.94 11.18 10.00
N PHE A 21 -5.55 10.11 9.50
CA PHE A 21 -6.83 10.14 8.80
C PHE A 21 -7.88 9.41 9.64
N GLU A 22 -9.09 9.93 9.70
CA GLU A 22 -10.18 9.35 10.50
C GLU A 22 -10.75 8.08 9.87
N ASN A 23 -10.73 8.00 8.54
CA ASN A 23 -11.27 6.86 7.79
C ASN A 23 -10.61 6.75 6.39
N PRO A 24 -10.77 5.61 5.69
CA PRO A 24 -10.24 5.42 4.34
C PRO A 24 -10.67 6.48 3.33
N ALA A 25 -11.90 7.01 3.42
CA ALA A 25 -12.37 8.04 2.48
C ALA A 25 -11.58 9.36 2.61
N GLN A 26 -11.24 9.79 3.83
CA GLN A 26 -10.36 10.95 4.05
C GLN A 26 -8.94 10.71 3.52
N PHE A 27 -8.45 9.48 3.62
CA PHE A 27 -7.15 9.08 3.08
C PHE A 27 -7.15 9.11 1.54
N HIS A 28 -8.18 8.57 0.89
CA HIS A 28 -8.30 8.58 -0.58
C HIS A 28 -8.55 9.95 -1.19
N ALA A 29 -9.04 10.90 -0.39
CA ALA A 29 -9.21 12.29 -0.80
C ALA A 29 -7.89 13.07 -0.88
N GLN A 30 -6.75 12.49 -0.44
CA GLN A 30 -5.46 13.16 -0.51
C GLN A 30 -4.87 13.12 -1.92
N ASP A 31 -4.16 14.17 -2.31
CA ASP A 31 -3.58 14.32 -3.66
C ASP A 31 -2.68 13.13 -4.05
N PHE A 32 -1.92 12.57 -3.11
CA PHE A 32 -1.06 11.41 -3.37
C PHE A 32 -1.81 10.08 -3.57
N CYS A 33 -3.11 10.03 -3.27
CA CYS A 33 -4.00 8.92 -3.58
C CYS A 33 -4.89 9.19 -4.81
N THR A 34 -4.81 10.39 -5.39
CA THR A 34 -5.56 10.70 -6.61
C THR A 34 -4.90 10.07 -7.82
N VAL A 35 -5.72 9.47 -8.68
CA VAL A 35 -5.26 8.89 -9.93
C VAL A 35 -4.89 10.03 -10.87
N TRP A 36 -3.69 9.97 -11.43
CA TRP A 36 -3.19 11.02 -12.32
C TRP A 36 -4.11 11.14 -13.55
N PRO A 37 -4.42 12.36 -14.04
CA PRO A 37 -5.37 12.56 -15.13
C PRO A 37 -5.06 11.74 -16.39
N ASP A 38 -3.78 11.60 -16.73
CA ASP A 38 -3.33 10.82 -17.89
C ASP A 38 -3.62 9.31 -17.76
N ARG A 39 -3.65 8.79 -16.53
CA ARG A 39 -4.07 7.41 -16.24
C ARG A 39 -5.58 7.26 -16.33
N VAL A 40 -6.35 8.25 -15.86
CA VAL A 40 -7.83 8.25 -15.95
C VAL A 40 -8.29 8.29 -17.42
N GLU A 41 -7.63 9.09 -18.25
CA GLU A 41 -7.94 9.17 -19.69
C GLU A 41 -7.72 7.82 -20.39
N LYS A 42 -6.64 7.11 -20.05
CA LYS A 42 -6.27 5.80 -20.61
C LYS A 42 -6.99 4.62 -19.95
N ALA A 43 -7.65 4.83 -18.81
CA ALA A 43 -8.36 3.79 -18.09
C ALA A 43 -9.55 3.26 -18.91
N ASP A 44 -9.78 1.96 -18.83
CA ASP A 44 -10.99 1.34 -19.33
C ASP A 44 -12.21 1.68 -18.45
N GLU A 45 -13.39 1.27 -18.89
CA GLU A 45 -14.65 1.53 -18.18
C GLU A 45 -14.68 0.89 -16.78
N HIS A 46 -14.03 -0.26 -16.61
CA HIS A 46 -13.96 -0.96 -15.33
C HIS A 46 -13.15 -0.14 -14.31
N ILE A 47 -11.96 0.31 -14.68
CA ILE A 47 -11.10 1.13 -13.81
C ILE A 47 -11.73 2.50 -13.54
N ARG A 48 -12.38 3.13 -14.52
CA ARG A 48 -13.10 4.41 -14.30
C ARG A 48 -14.22 4.27 -13.28
N ARG A 49 -15.00 3.18 -13.36
CA ARG A 49 -16.02 2.87 -12.36
C ARG A 49 -15.40 2.63 -10.99
N PHE A 50 -14.31 1.86 -10.93
CA PHE A 50 -13.60 1.59 -9.69
C PHE A 50 -13.13 2.88 -9.01
N ILE A 51 -12.55 3.81 -9.75
CA ILE A 51 -12.13 5.13 -9.24
C ILE A 51 -13.30 5.90 -8.63
N ALA A 52 -14.45 5.92 -9.31
CA ALA A 52 -15.65 6.62 -8.84
C ALA A 52 -16.24 5.99 -7.56
N GLU A 53 -16.16 4.66 -7.44
CA GLU A 53 -16.70 3.91 -6.31
C GLU A 53 -15.74 3.85 -5.11
N ARG A 54 -14.43 4.00 -5.33
CA ARG A 54 -13.38 3.85 -4.32
C ARG A 54 -13.67 4.55 -2.99
N PRO A 55 -14.11 5.83 -2.96
CA PRO A 55 -14.36 6.52 -1.69
C PRO A 55 -15.50 5.93 -0.87
N GLN A 56 -16.39 5.14 -1.49
CA GLN A 56 -17.52 4.47 -0.84
C GLN A 56 -17.25 2.99 -0.54
N ARG A 57 -16.15 2.43 -1.05
CA ARG A 57 -15.78 1.04 -0.77
C ARG A 57 -15.42 0.90 0.70
N HIS A 58 -15.85 -0.21 1.27
CA HIS A 58 -15.47 -0.57 2.62
C HIS A 58 -14.09 -1.23 2.59
N TYR A 59 -13.13 -0.64 3.29
CA TYR A 59 -11.80 -1.20 3.50
C TYR A 59 -11.63 -1.57 4.96
N GLN A 60 -11.07 -2.75 5.23
CA GLN A 60 -10.58 -3.04 6.57
C GLN A 60 -9.36 -2.16 6.86
N VAL A 61 -9.34 -1.55 8.05
CA VAL A 61 -8.18 -0.80 8.53
C VAL A 61 -7.31 -1.76 9.33
N CYS A 62 -6.12 -2.04 8.82
CA CYS A 62 -5.17 -3.00 9.36
C CYS A 62 -3.87 -2.29 9.75
N LEU A 63 -3.12 -2.88 10.68
CA LEU A 63 -1.74 -2.45 10.89
C LEU A 63 -0.91 -2.96 9.72
N THR A 64 -0.39 -2.04 8.91
CA THR A 64 0.52 -2.32 7.80
C THR A 64 1.94 -1.89 8.16
N HIS A 65 2.93 -2.65 7.70
CA HIS A 65 4.34 -2.34 7.80
C HIS A 65 4.70 -1.09 7.00
N GLY A 66 4.16 -0.96 5.78
CA GLY A 66 4.39 0.19 4.91
C GLY A 66 5.73 0.15 4.14
N ASP A 67 6.55 -0.85 4.41
CA ASP A 67 7.82 -1.14 3.71
C ASP A 67 8.18 -2.63 3.81
N LEU A 68 7.18 -3.51 3.62
CA LEU A 68 7.42 -4.94 3.65
C LEU A 68 8.18 -5.37 2.40
N LEU A 69 9.50 -5.51 2.53
CA LEU A 69 10.42 -5.92 1.48
C LEU A 69 11.35 -7.02 2.00
N LEU A 70 11.98 -7.78 1.09
CA LEU A 70 12.83 -8.93 1.44
C LEU A 70 13.90 -8.61 2.50
N HIS A 71 14.46 -7.40 2.52
CA HIS A 71 15.49 -7.01 3.49
C HIS A 71 14.94 -6.71 4.89
N ASN A 72 13.63 -6.51 5.02
CA ASN A 72 12.94 -6.29 6.29
C ASN A 72 12.35 -7.59 6.87
N ILE A 73 12.61 -8.74 6.22
CA ILE A 73 12.20 -10.07 6.68
C ILE A 73 13.43 -10.81 7.19
N ILE A 74 13.42 -11.16 8.48
CA ILE A 74 14.42 -12.06 9.07
C ILE A 74 13.98 -13.50 8.82
N ALA A 75 14.93 -14.35 8.43
CA ALA A 75 14.73 -15.78 8.27
C ALA A 75 15.72 -16.58 9.13
N ASP A 76 15.32 -17.79 9.52
CA ASP A 76 16.23 -18.76 10.16
C ASP A 76 17.12 -19.50 9.15
N GLU A 77 17.91 -20.46 9.64
CA GLU A 77 18.83 -21.27 8.82
C GLU A 77 18.10 -22.13 7.77
N GLU A 78 16.80 -22.41 7.97
CA GLU A 78 15.95 -23.11 7.01
C GLU A 78 15.16 -22.18 6.09
N CYS A 79 15.50 -20.88 6.05
CA CYS A 79 14.84 -19.85 5.27
C CYS A 79 13.35 -19.62 5.64
N ARG A 80 12.93 -19.95 6.87
CA ARG A 80 11.57 -19.66 7.33
C ARG A 80 11.51 -18.24 7.90
N PRO A 81 10.51 -17.42 7.54
CA PRO A 81 10.36 -16.09 8.13
C PRO A 81 10.16 -16.18 9.65
N THR A 82 11.00 -15.49 10.42
CA THR A 82 10.96 -15.49 11.89
C THR A 82 10.65 -14.12 12.48
N GLY A 83 10.77 -13.04 11.70
CA GLY A 83 10.46 -11.71 12.19
C GLY A 83 10.44 -10.66 11.09
N LEU A 84 9.82 -9.53 11.42
CA LEU A 84 9.83 -8.31 10.63
C LEU A 84 10.57 -7.22 11.40
N ILE A 85 11.38 -6.45 10.69
CA ILE A 85 12.14 -5.32 11.24
C ILE A 85 11.82 -4.05 10.46
N ASP A 86 12.25 -2.91 11.00
CA ASP A 86 12.12 -1.60 10.35
C ASP A 86 10.67 -1.07 10.23
N TRP A 87 10.01 -0.98 11.39
CA TRP A 87 8.61 -0.56 11.52
C TRP A 87 8.39 0.97 11.48
N GLU A 88 9.36 1.77 11.04
CA GLU A 88 9.27 3.23 11.10
C GLU A 88 8.16 3.82 10.19
N THR A 89 7.81 3.08 9.13
CA THR A 89 6.72 3.45 8.20
C THR A 89 5.40 2.76 8.52
N ALA A 90 5.30 2.08 9.67
CA ALA A 90 4.10 1.35 10.01
C ALA A 90 2.94 2.25 10.45
N GLY A 91 1.73 1.81 10.10
CA GLY A 91 0.52 2.57 10.38
C GLY A 91 -0.76 1.78 10.20
N TRP A 92 -1.84 2.33 10.75
CA TRP A 92 -3.20 1.87 10.51
C TRP A 92 -3.67 2.39 9.17
N MET A 93 -3.74 1.51 8.18
CA MET A 93 -3.99 1.85 6.78
C MET A 93 -5.05 0.90 6.19
N PRO A 94 -5.68 1.26 5.06
CA PRO A 94 -6.50 0.31 4.31
C PRO A 94 -5.73 -0.98 4.01
N GLU A 95 -6.39 -2.13 4.09
CA GLU A 95 -5.80 -3.47 3.92
C GLU A 95 -4.96 -3.66 2.65
N TYR A 96 -5.30 -2.98 1.54
CA TYR A 96 -4.53 -3.05 0.29
C TYR A 96 -3.17 -2.32 0.35
N TRP A 97 -2.97 -1.46 1.36
CA TRP A 97 -1.82 -0.55 1.45
C TRP A 97 -0.49 -1.29 1.56
N GLU A 98 -0.47 -2.47 2.18
CA GLU A 98 0.74 -3.30 2.26
C GLU A 98 1.20 -3.73 0.87
N THR A 99 0.29 -4.27 0.07
CA THR A 99 0.58 -4.71 -1.30
C THR A 99 0.97 -3.53 -2.18
N ALA A 100 0.28 -2.39 -2.04
CA ALA A 100 0.59 -1.18 -2.80
C ALA A 100 1.97 -0.60 -2.47
N SER A 101 2.37 -0.60 -1.21
CA SER A 101 3.67 -0.11 -0.75
C SER A 101 4.80 -1.04 -1.19
N SER A 102 4.62 -2.35 -0.97
CA SER A 102 5.59 -3.39 -1.33
C SER A 102 5.81 -3.53 -2.85
N SER A 103 4.84 -3.11 -3.66
CA SER A 103 4.90 -3.18 -5.12
C SER A 103 5.67 -2.03 -5.79
N ARG A 104 6.00 -0.94 -5.07
CA ARG A 104 6.71 0.23 -5.63
C ARG A 104 8.23 0.11 -5.62
N SER A 105 8.78 -0.79 -4.82
CA SER A 105 10.22 -0.90 -4.62
C SER A 105 10.96 -1.36 -5.89
N VAL A 106 12.26 -1.06 -6.01
CA VAL A 106 13.13 -1.66 -7.03
C VAL A 106 13.08 -3.19 -7.01
N TYR A 107 12.77 -3.77 -5.84
CA TYR A 107 12.55 -5.21 -5.67
C TYR A 107 11.27 -5.73 -6.33
N SER A 108 10.31 -4.88 -6.69
CA SER A 108 9.16 -5.28 -7.53
C SER A 108 9.56 -5.64 -8.96
N ARG A 109 10.81 -5.34 -9.37
CA ARG A 109 11.40 -5.85 -10.60
C ARG A 109 11.92 -7.28 -10.44
N VAL A 110 12.07 -7.78 -9.22
CA VAL A 110 12.34 -9.19 -8.96
C VAL A 110 11.00 -9.92 -9.06
N TYR A 111 10.81 -10.65 -10.16
CA TYR A 111 9.55 -11.35 -10.46
C TYR A 111 9.03 -12.16 -9.27
N ILE A 112 9.93 -12.83 -8.55
CA ILE A 112 9.58 -13.66 -7.38
C ILE A 112 8.87 -12.86 -6.28
N TRP A 113 9.21 -11.59 -6.07
CA TRP A 113 8.61 -10.81 -5.00
C TRP A 113 7.15 -10.46 -5.30
N LYS A 114 6.84 -10.16 -6.57
CA LYS A 114 5.46 -9.93 -7.00
C LYS A 114 4.60 -11.17 -6.86
N ASP A 115 5.14 -12.34 -7.17
CA ASP A 115 4.42 -13.60 -7.03
C ASP A 115 4.20 -13.95 -5.56
N ILE A 116 5.21 -13.75 -4.70
CA ILE A 116 5.08 -13.88 -3.24
C ILE A 116 3.97 -12.96 -2.70
N LEU A 117 3.96 -11.67 -3.07
CA LEU A 117 2.92 -10.74 -2.62
C LEU A 117 1.52 -11.18 -3.06
N ARG A 118 1.39 -11.70 -4.29
CA ARG A 118 0.12 -12.21 -4.83
C ARG A 118 -0.36 -13.50 -4.16
N GLU A 119 0.55 -14.31 -3.64
CA GLU A 119 0.23 -15.53 -2.90
C GLU A 119 -0.05 -15.25 -1.43
N ALA A 120 0.68 -14.31 -0.82
CA ALA A 120 0.59 -13.99 0.60
C ALA A 120 -0.59 -13.06 0.95
N PHE A 121 -0.99 -12.18 0.04
CA PHE A 121 -2.03 -11.18 0.28
C PHE A 121 -3.25 -11.38 -0.64
N PRO A 122 -4.45 -10.91 -0.23
CA PRO A 122 -5.59 -10.84 -1.13
C PRO A 122 -5.27 -10.03 -2.39
N ARG A 123 -5.96 -10.34 -3.48
CA ARG A 123 -5.79 -9.63 -4.74
C ARG A 123 -6.50 -8.28 -4.68
N TYR A 124 -5.71 -7.22 -4.60
CA TYR A 124 -6.15 -5.83 -4.72
C TYR A 124 -5.74 -5.24 -6.07
N ASP A 125 -5.92 -6.03 -7.15
CA ASP A 125 -5.41 -5.67 -8.48
C ASP A 125 -5.96 -4.32 -8.97
N ASP A 126 -7.24 -4.03 -8.71
CA ASP A 126 -7.88 -2.76 -9.07
C ASP A 126 -7.31 -1.58 -8.25
N ASP A 127 -7.15 -1.75 -6.93
CA ASP A 127 -6.50 -0.74 -6.09
C ASP A 127 -5.06 -0.48 -6.54
N ILE A 128 -4.29 -1.53 -6.85
CA ILE A 128 -2.90 -1.41 -7.29
C ILE A 128 -2.81 -0.77 -8.69
N ALA A 129 -3.78 -1.03 -9.57
CA ALA A 129 -3.79 -0.47 -10.93
C ALA A 129 -3.93 1.06 -10.94
N ILE A 130 -4.61 1.62 -9.93
CA ILE A 130 -4.84 3.06 -9.81
C ILE A 130 -3.80 3.78 -8.94
N GLU A 131 -2.85 3.04 -8.38
CA GLU A 131 -1.77 3.48 -7.49
C GLU A 131 -0.40 3.59 -8.20
#